data_AF-A0A3B0YE99-F1
#
_entry.id   AF-A0A3B0YE99-F1
#
_cell.length_a   1.000
_cell.length_b   1.000
_cell.length_c   1.000
_cell.angle_alpha   90.00
_cell.angle_beta   90.00
_cell.angle_gamma   90.00
#
_symmetry.space_group_name_H-M   'P 1'
#
loop_
_entity.id
_entity.type
_entity.pdbx_description
1 polymer ?
#
loop_
_entity_poly.entity_id
_entity_poly.type
_entity_poly.pdbx_seq_one_letter_code
_entity_poly.pdbx_strand_id
1 'polypeptide(L)'
;MIQLIFLGLRTPREVRNSDEAAILSRFFWEMLDASAYDQENANIIAGEVNLQYWIERLMNIMGGYLKQDGYEAEWDKACDEA
;
A
#
# COMPACT_ATOMS: atom_id res chain seq x y z
N MET A 1 -23.82 11.24 17.20
CA MET A 1 -24.14 11.87 15.90
C MET A 1 -23.27 13.10 15.75
N ILE A 2 -22.07 12.94 15.17
CA ILE A 2 -21.14 14.05 14.91
C ILE A 2 -20.97 14.07 13.40
N GLN A 3 -21.56 15.06 12.76
CA GLN A 3 -21.41 15.34 11.35
C GLN A 3 -20.54 16.60 11.19
N LEU A 4 -19.68 16.55 10.17
CA LEU A 4 -19.23 17.67 9.35
C LEU A 4 -18.22 18.67 9.95
N ILE A 5 -16.93 18.32 9.94
CA ILE A 5 -15.83 19.23 9.61
C ILE A 5 -14.72 18.42 8.90
N PHE A 6 -14.79 18.25 7.58
CA PHE A 6 -13.61 18.06 6.69
C PHE A 6 -14.10 18.24 5.23
N LEU A 7 -14.43 19.48 4.89
CA LEU A 7 -14.61 19.93 3.51
C LEU A 7 -13.24 20.02 2.84
N GLY A 8 -13.01 19.22 1.78
CA GLY A 8 -12.18 19.70 0.65
C GLY A 8 -10.99 18.86 0.17
N LEU A 9 -10.56 17.78 0.82
CA LEU A 9 -9.46 16.95 0.30
C LEU A 9 -9.69 15.47 0.60
N ARG A 10 -9.52 14.65 -0.45
CA ARG A 10 -9.73 13.20 -0.56
C ARG A 10 -11.19 12.76 -0.58
N THR A 11 -11.76 12.66 -1.78
CA THR A 11 -12.36 11.36 -2.10
C THR A 11 -11.26 10.31 -1.82
N PRO A 12 -11.44 9.31 -0.95
CA PRO A 12 -10.58 8.14 -1.07
C PRO A 12 -10.69 7.73 -2.54
N ARG A 13 -9.56 7.66 -3.26
CA ARG A 13 -9.60 7.12 -4.61
C ARG A 13 -9.81 5.64 -4.42
N GLU A 14 -11.07 5.27 -4.22
CA GLU A 14 -11.53 3.92 -4.01
C GLU A 14 -11.12 3.10 -5.22
N VAL A 15 -10.61 1.90 -4.95
CA VAL A 15 -10.34 0.90 -5.98
C VAL A 15 -11.67 0.47 -6.57
N ARG A 16 -11.87 0.77 -7.86
CA ARG A 16 -13.19 0.68 -8.51
C ARG A 16 -13.48 -0.69 -9.09
N ASN A 17 -12.44 -1.49 -9.31
CA ASN A 17 -12.52 -2.79 -9.94
C ASN A 17 -11.31 -3.65 -9.57
N SER A 18 -11.44 -4.95 -9.89
CA SER A 18 -10.41 -5.97 -9.70
C SER A 18 -9.08 -5.62 -10.39
N ASP A 19 -9.11 -4.98 -11.56
CA ASP A 19 -7.88 -4.61 -12.28
C ASP A 19 -7.10 -3.53 -11.52
N GLU A 20 -7.78 -2.51 -11.01
CA GLU A 20 -7.18 -1.48 -10.15
C GLU A 20 -6.63 -2.08 -8.85
N ALA A 21 -7.34 -3.06 -8.26
CA ALA A 21 -6.86 -3.79 -7.09
C ALA A 21 -5.57 -4.55 -7.40
N ALA A 22 -5.54 -5.29 -8.51
CA ALA A 22 -4.39 -6.08 -8.92
C ALA A 22 -3.17 -5.21 -9.30
N ILE A 23 -3.40 -4.04 -9.88
CA ILE A 23 -2.33 -3.05 -10.14
C ILE A 23 -1.79 -2.52 -8.81
N LEU A 24 -2.68 -2.17 -7.88
CA LEU A 24 -2.31 -1.61 -6.60
C LEU A 24 -1.54 -2.61 -5.73
N SER A 25 -1.94 -3.90 -5.73
CA SER A 25 -1.23 -4.98 -5.05
C SER A 25 0.17 -5.19 -5.63
N ARG A 26 0.32 -5.19 -6.96
CA ARG A 26 1.64 -5.33 -7.61
C ARG A 26 2.55 -4.13 -7.32
N PHE A 27 1.99 -2.93 -7.35
CA PHE A 27 2.71 -1.72 -7.01
C PHE A 27 3.28 -1.74 -5.58
N PHE A 28 2.60 -2.37 -4.62
CA PHE A 28 3.14 -2.56 -3.28
C PHE A 28 4.43 -3.40 -3.30
N TRP A 29 4.47 -4.49 -4.07
CA TRP A 29 5.64 -5.36 -4.16
C TRP A 29 6.81 -4.67 -4.87
N GLU A 30 6.54 -3.91 -5.94
CA GLU A 30 7.57 -3.07 -6.58
C GLU A 30 8.18 -2.04 -5.60
N MET A 31 7.36 -1.51 -4.68
CA MET A 31 7.81 -0.60 -3.64
C MET A 31 8.65 -1.31 -2.56
N LEU A 32 8.29 -2.54 -2.19
CA LEU A 32 9.10 -3.37 -1.29
C LEU A 32 10.49 -3.62 -1.90
N ASP A 33 10.54 -4.00 -3.18
CA ASP A 33 11.81 -4.24 -3.88
C ASP A 33 12.68 -2.97 -3.94
N ALA A 34 12.08 -1.83 -4.27
CA ALA A 34 12.77 -0.54 -4.26
C ALA A 34 13.29 -0.19 -2.87
N SER A 35 12.48 -0.42 -1.82
CA SER A 35 12.88 -0.21 -0.44
C SER A 35 14.02 -1.13 0.00
N ALA A 36 14.02 -2.39 -0.43
CA ALA A 36 15.10 -3.33 -0.12
C ALA A 36 16.41 -2.89 -0.78
N TYR A 37 16.34 -2.49 -2.06
CA TYR A 37 17.48 -1.91 -2.78
C TYR A 37 18.03 -0.67 -2.08
N ASP A 38 17.16 0.26 -1.67
CA ASP A 38 17.58 1.48 -0.98
C ASP A 38 18.24 1.19 0.38
N GLN A 39 17.72 0.21 1.11
CA GLN A 39 18.30 -0.22 2.38
C GLN A 39 19.69 -0.86 2.19
N GLU A 40 19.87 -1.71 1.18
CA GLU A 40 21.17 -2.33 0.87
C GLU A 40 22.23 -1.30 0.45
N ASN A 41 21.82 -0.24 -0.25
CA ASN A 41 22.71 0.82 -0.71
C ASN A 41 22.88 1.96 0.31
N ALA A 42 22.31 1.83 1.51
CA ALA A 42 22.31 2.85 2.56
C ALA A 42 21.76 4.21 2.08
N ASN A 43 20.80 4.19 1.15
CA ASN A 43 20.12 5.39 0.67
C ASN A 43 19.19 5.92 1.76
N ILE A 44 19.33 7.20 2.07
CA ILE A 44 18.42 7.88 3.00
C ILE A 44 17.24 8.42 2.18
N ILE A 45 16.07 7.80 2.32
CA ILE A 45 14.84 8.24 1.67
C ILE A 45 14.08 9.14 2.64
N ALA A 46 13.85 10.40 2.25
CA ALA A 46 13.08 11.37 3.04
C ALA A 46 13.54 11.56 4.52
N GLY A 47 14.80 11.25 4.83
CA GLY A 47 15.35 11.31 6.19
C GLY A 47 15.06 10.09 7.05
N GLU A 48 14.38 9.08 6.50
CA GLU A 48 14.07 7.82 7.18
C GLU A 48 15.17 6.78 6.96
N VAL A 49 15.52 6.09 8.03
CA VAL A 49 16.56 5.03 8.03
C VAL A 49 15.98 3.65 8.28
N ASN A 50 14.72 3.56 8.70
CA ASN A 50 14.03 2.30 8.97
C ASN A 50 12.94 2.05 7.93
N LEU A 51 13.35 1.86 6.68
CA LEU A 51 12.42 1.63 5.56
C LEU A 51 11.60 0.35 5.77
N GLN A 52 12.19 -0.69 6.38
CA GLN A 52 11.49 -1.92 6.75
C GLN A 52 10.24 -1.66 7.61
N TYR A 53 10.34 -0.84 8.67
CA TYR A 53 9.20 -0.50 9.52
C TYR A 53 8.05 0.12 8.70
N TRP A 54 8.39 1.01 7.77
CA TRP A 54 7.40 1.69 6.94
C TRP A 54 6.75 0.76 5.92
N ILE A 55 7.51 -0.15 5.30
CA ILE A 55 6.96 -1.13 4.38
C ILE A 55 6.05 -2.14 5.09
N GLU A 56 6.44 -2.65 6.27
CA GLU A 56 5.59 -3.54 7.06
C GLU A 56 4.27 -2.86 7.46
N ARG A 57 4.34 -1.57 7.82
CA ARG A 57 3.15 -0.78 8.12
C ARG A 57 2.29 -0.57 6.88
N LEU A 58 2.91 -0.31 5.73
CA LEU A 58 2.21 -0.15 4.44
C LEU A 58 1.52 -1.46 4.02
N MET A 59 2.16 -2.61 4.23
CA MET A 59 1.60 -3.93 3.95
C MET A 59 0.27 -4.13 4.68
N ASN A 60 0.24 -3.81 5.97
CA ASN A 60 -0.97 -3.91 6.79
C ASN A 60 -2.07 -2.94 6.34
N ILE A 61 -1.70 -1.71 5.96
CA ILE A 61 -2.66 -0.71 5.49
C ILE A 61 -3.26 -1.13 4.14
N MET A 62 -2.42 -1.54 3.20
CA MET A 62 -2.82 -1.89 1.83
C MET A 62 -3.60 -3.19 1.79
N GLY A 63 -3.09 -4.24 2.45
CA GLY A 63 -3.79 -5.52 2.58
C GLY A 63 -5.11 -5.35 3.33
N GLY A 64 -5.14 -4.58 4.42
CA GLY A 64 -6.36 -4.28 5.16
C GLY A 64 -7.39 -3.52 4.31
N TYR A 65 -6.95 -2.52 3.55
CA TYR A 65 -7.80 -1.74 2.66
C TYR A 65 -8.42 -2.59 1.54
N LEU A 66 -7.60 -3.39 0.83
CA LEU A 66 -8.07 -4.25 -0.25
C LEU A 66 -9.00 -5.36 0.24
N LYS A 67 -8.68 -5.98 1.40
CA LYS A 67 -9.55 -6.99 2.01
C LYS A 67 -10.90 -6.40 2.44
N GLN A 68 -10.90 -5.19 3.00
CA GLN A 68 -12.13 -4.50 3.41
C GLN A 68 -13.03 -4.14 2.21
N ASP A 69 -12.45 -3.79 1.06
CA ASP A 69 -13.19 -3.48 -0.18
C ASP A 69 -13.55 -4.74 -1.00
N GLY A 70 -13.22 -5.95 -0.52
CA GLY A 70 -13.60 -7.22 -1.16
C GLY A 70 -12.61 -7.74 -2.20
N TYR A 71 -11.41 -7.15 -2.28
CA TYR A 71 -10.33 -7.52 -3.21
C TYR A 71 -9.25 -8.39 -2.55
N GLU A 72 -9.66 -9.26 -1.62
CA GLU A 72 -8.74 -10.17 -0.93
C GLU A 72 -8.04 -11.11 -1.92
N ALA A 73 -8.76 -11.59 -2.94
CA ALA A 73 -8.21 -12.51 -3.93
C ALA A 73 -7.08 -11.89 -4.75
N GLU A 74 -7.20 -10.61 -5.13
CA GLU A 74 -6.19 -9.87 -5.87
C GLU A 74 -4.97 -9.54 -5.01
N TRP A 75 -5.19 -9.29 -3.72
CA TRP A 75 -4.11 -9.10 -2.75
C TRP A 75 -3.35 -10.41 -2.51
N ASP A 76 -4.05 -11.50 -2.19
CA ASP A 76 -3.45 -12.80 -1.90
C ASP A 76 -2.72 -13.35 -3.13
N LYS A 77 -3.31 -13.22 -4.33
CA LYS A 77 -2.64 -13.58 -5.59
C LYS A 77 -1.33 -12.83 -5.79
N ALA A 78 -1.31 -11.53 -5.52
CA ALA A 78 -0.09 -10.75 -5.63
C ALA A 78 0.96 -11.16 -4.58
N CYS A 79 0.53 -11.56 -3.38
CA CYS A 79 1.42 -12.10 -2.36
C CYS A 79 2.02 -13.46 -2.74
N ASP A 80 1.25 -14.31 -3.44
CA ASP A 80 1.72 -15.62 -3.90
C ASP A 80 2.67 -15.53 -5.10
N GLU A 81 2.55 -14.46 -5.91
CA GLU A 81 3.37 -14.23 -7.11
C GLU A 81 4.69 -13.47 -6.85
N ALA A 82 4.84 -12.84 -5.68
CA ALA A 82 6.02 -12.08 -5.28
C ALA A 82 7.10 -12.97 -4.62
#